data_AF-A0A6N8HYE9-F1
#
_entry.id   AF-A0A6N8HYE9-F1
#
_cell.length_a   1.000
_cell.length_b   1.000
_cell.length_c   1.000
_cell.angle_alpha   90.00
_cell.angle_beta   90.00
_cell.angle_gamma   90.00
#
_symmetry.space_group_name_H-M   'P 1'
#
loop_
_entity.id
_entity.type
_entity.pdbx_description
1 polymer ?
#
loop_
_entity_poly.entity_id
_entity_poly.type
_entity_poly.pdbx_seq_one_letter_code
_entity_poly.pdbx_strand_id
1 'polypeptide(L)'
;MEFPYTKVFFSTNLLPKIDTFLRTPLSTVLMLKNISLFSLIGVVWLTGIVISMIRLLSNQYHLKRSFKFCPVKTDIDQDIFLKVASEYKLPKRLKIIETSAVSIPMIFGFVSPTIVFPISNFTSEEQYFVLRHELEHYHNRDIWVKTLIELICAIYWWNPFVYALRKRSDCILEINVDFSISKTWEETKRLRYLQFLLNTYKKSRLSTQKIIHGTLGVIDSNNQPEIVQRFELLFPRERPRYSNIRIFIASIMSAVILIFSFSCVIQPQYSLPSDREPDLVALTPDTAYLVKMPDGQYDVYLHNAGYLTTIKGLEEPYKNLPIKEREERK
;
A
#
# COMPACT_ATOMS: atom_id res chain seq x y z
N MET A 1 -19.19 5.14 -12.46
CA MET A 1 -19.21 6.60 -12.68
C MET A 1 -17.91 6.94 -13.37
N GLU A 2 -17.98 7.38 -14.62
CA GLU A 2 -16.82 7.88 -15.35
C GLU A 2 -16.67 9.38 -15.05
N PHE A 3 -15.44 9.87 -14.92
CA PHE A 3 -15.21 11.29 -14.72
C PHE A 3 -15.47 12.04 -16.04
N PRO A 4 -15.92 13.30 -16.01
CA PRO A 4 -16.28 14.06 -17.22
C PRO A 4 -15.11 14.29 -18.20
N TYR A 5 -13.87 14.05 -17.78
CA TYR A 5 -12.65 14.16 -18.59
C TYR A 5 -12.08 12.81 -19.07
N THR A 6 -12.73 11.69 -18.76
CA THR A 6 -12.28 10.36 -19.20
C THR A 6 -12.53 10.18 -20.69
N LYS A 7 -11.48 9.98 -21.47
CA LYS A 7 -11.55 9.55 -22.87
C LYS A 7 -11.54 8.03 -22.92
N VAL A 8 -12.64 7.45 -23.39
CA VAL A 8 -12.76 6.02 -23.60
C VAL A 8 -12.20 5.65 -24.97
N PHE A 9 -11.20 4.79 -25.00
CA PHE A 9 -10.67 4.21 -26.24
C PHE A 9 -11.21 2.79 -26.39
N PHE A 10 -12.00 2.56 -27.43
CA PHE A 10 -12.55 1.23 -27.71
C PHE A 10 -11.49 0.35 -28.35
N SER A 11 -11.15 -0.75 -27.70
CA SER A 11 -10.30 -1.78 -28.27
C SER A 11 -11.20 -2.84 -28.92
N THR A 12 -11.06 -2.99 -30.23
CA THR A 12 -11.90 -3.88 -31.04
C THR A 12 -11.39 -5.32 -31.07
N ASN A 13 -10.09 -5.55 -30.83
CA ASN A 13 -9.45 -6.85 -31.06
C ASN A 13 -8.69 -7.42 -29.86
N LEU A 14 -7.99 -6.61 -29.08
CA LEU A 14 -7.05 -7.11 -28.06
C LEU A 14 -7.75 -7.34 -26.71
N LEU A 15 -8.34 -6.28 -26.14
CA LEU A 15 -9.04 -6.38 -24.85
C LEU A 15 -10.24 -7.34 -24.88
N PRO A 16 -11.10 -7.35 -25.93
CA PRO A 16 -12.19 -8.32 -26.00
C PRO A 16 -11.71 -9.77 -25.99
N LYS A 17 -10.59 -10.08 -26.66
CA LYS A 17 -10.00 -11.44 -26.68
C LYS A 17 -9.41 -11.83 -25.32
N ILE A 18 -8.72 -10.90 -24.66
CA ILE A 18 -8.18 -11.14 -23.31
C ILE A 18 -9.32 -11.32 -22.31
N ASP A 19 -10.33 -10.46 -22.35
CA ASP A 19 -11.48 -10.53 -21.45
C ASP A 19 -12.31 -11.80 -21.68
N THR A 20 -12.62 -12.16 -22.93
CA THR A 20 -13.26 -13.45 -23.23
C THR A 20 -12.39 -14.62 -22.78
N PHE A 21 -11.08 -14.62 -23.04
CA PHE A 21 -10.19 -15.67 -22.53
C PHE A 21 -10.25 -15.81 -20.99
N LEU A 22 -10.13 -14.70 -20.26
CA LEU A 22 -10.20 -14.70 -18.79
C LEU A 22 -11.58 -15.14 -18.26
N ARG A 23 -12.66 -14.81 -18.96
CA ARG A 23 -14.05 -15.10 -18.55
C ARG A 23 -14.58 -16.43 -19.08
N THR A 24 -13.94 -17.03 -20.09
CA THR A 24 -14.36 -18.32 -20.61
C THR A 24 -14.34 -19.37 -19.49
N PRO A 25 -15.44 -20.12 -19.31
CA PRO A 25 -15.51 -21.14 -18.29
C PRO A 25 -14.54 -22.28 -18.63
N LEU A 26 -13.79 -22.74 -17.63
CA LEU A 26 -12.81 -23.82 -17.78
C LEU A 26 -13.44 -25.20 -18.05
N SER A 27 -14.76 -25.25 -18.22
CA SER A 27 -15.54 -26.46 -18.49
C SER A 27 -15.11 -27.19 -19.76
N THR A 28 -14.51 -26.47 -20.73
CA THR A 28 -13.96 -27.05 -21.97
C THR A 28 -12.66 -27.83 -21.75
N VAL A 29 -11.96 -27.62 -20.63
CA VAL A 29 -10.64 -28.21 -20.36
C VAL A 29 -10.65 -29.14 -19.13
N LEU A 30 -11.42 -28.83 -18.08
CA LEU A 30 -11.27 -29.50 -16.77
C LEU A 30 -12.56 -30.06 -16.15
N MET A 31 -13.64 -30.23 -16.92
CA MET A 31 -14.95 -30.75 -16.43
C MET A 31 -15.55 -30.01 -15.21
N LEU A 32 -15.00 -28.84 -14.83
CA LEU A 32 -15.52 -27.99 -13.77
C LEU A 32 -16.51 -26.98 -14.38
N LYS A 33 -17.80 -27.20 -14.13
CA LYS A 33 -18.88 -26.31 -14.61
C LYS A 33 -18.83 -24.99 -13.81
N ASN A 34 -18.90 -23.85 -14.52
CA ASN A 34 -19.08 -22.50 -13.97
C ASN A 34 -17.88 -21.79 -13.31
N ILE A 35 -16.64 -22.29 -13.42
CA ILE A 35 -15.45 -21.56 -12.94
C ILE A 35 -14.75 -20.89 -14.13
N SER A 36 -14.68 -19.56 -14.14
CA SER A 36 -13.88 -18.79 -15.10
C SER A 36 -12.42 -18.66 -14.64
N LEU A 37 -11.50 -18.45 -15.57
CA LEU A 37 -10.07 -18.24 -15.25
C LEU A 37 -9.85 -16.97 -14.41
N PHE A 38 -10.66 -15.94 -14.61
CA PHE A 38 -10.69 -14.73 -13.78
C PHE A 38 -11.00 -15.04 -12.31
N SER A 39 -12.02 -15.87 -12.05
CA SER A 39 -12.34 -16.33 -10.70
C SER A 39 -11.20 -17.14 -10.08
N LEU A 40 -10.51 -17.98 -10.86
CA LEU A 40 -9.34 -18.73 -10.36
C LEU A 40 -8.20 -17.80 -9.94
N ILE A 41 -7.86 -16.79 -10.76
CA ILE A 41 -6.85 -15.78 -10.41
C ILE A 41 -7.25 -15.02 -9.14
N GLY A 42 -8.52 -14.64 -9.01
CA GLY A 42 -9.05 -13.98 -7.82
C GLY A 42 -8.90 -14.85 -6.55
N VAL A 43 -9.18 -16.15 -6.66
CA VAL A 43 -8.99 -17.11 -5.55
C VAL A 43 -7.50 -17.24 -5.21
N VAL A 44 -6.61 -17.38 -6.19
CA VAL A 44 -5.15 -17.46 -5.95
C VAL A 44 -4.62 -16.19 -5.30
N TRP A 45 -5.10 -15.03 -5.73
CA TRP A 45 -4.72 -13.75 -5.13
C TRP A 45 -5.19 -13.67 -3.67
N LEU A 46 -6.45 -14.00 -3.40
CA LEU A 46 -7.03 -13.97 -2.05
C LEU A 46 -6.35 -14.98 -1.11
N THR A 47 -6.07 -16.20 -1.58
CA THR A 47 -5.33 -17.18 -0.77
C THR A 47 -3.92 -16.69 -0.44
N GLY A 48 -3.22 -16.06 -1.39
CA GLY A 48 -1.92 -15.45 -1.14
C GLY A 48 -1.97 -14.32 -0.09
N ILE A 49 -3.02 -13.50 -0.09
CA ILE A 49 -3.25 -12.49 0.96
C ILE A 49 -3.45 -13.16 2.32
N VAL A 50 -4.32 -14.16 2.41
CA VAL A 50 -4.62 -14.85 3.67
C VAL A 50 -3.35 -15.50 4.23
N ILE A 51 -2.57 -16.19 3.40
CA ILE A 51 -1.30 -16.80 3.81
C ILE A 51 -0.32 -15.73 4.30
N SER A 52 -0.18 -14.62 3.57
CA SER A 52 0.73 -13.53 3.95
C SER A 52 0.30 -12.87 5.27
N MET A 53 -0.99 -12.64 5.46
CA MET A 53 -1.55 -12.11 6.71
C MET A 53 -1.35 -13.04 7.90
N ILE A 54 -1.59 -14.35 7.73
CA ILE A 54 -1.34 -15.35 8.78
C ILE A 54 0.15 -15.33 9.16
N ARG A 55 1.06 -15.27 8.19
CA ARG A 55 2.51 -15.18 8.45
C ARG A 55 2.87 -13.93 9.25
N LEU A 56 2.32 -12.76 8.89
CA LEU A 56 2.55 -11.51 9.59
C LEU A 56 2.06 -11.56 11.04
N LEU A 57 0.82 -12.02 11.25
CA LEU A 57 0.22 -12.15 12.58
C LEU A 57 0.94 -13.18 13.43
N SER A 58 1.32 -14.32 12.84
CA SER A 58 2.10 -15.36 13.50
C SER A 58 3.45 -14.82 13.96
N ASN A 59 4.18 -14.10 13.09
CA ASN A 59 5.47 -13.50 13.45
C ASN A 59 5.33 -12.52 14.63
N GLN A 60 4.33 -11.63 14.58
CA GLN A 60 4.01 -10.70 15.67
C GLN A 60 3.67 -11.40 16.98
N TYR A 61 2.90 -12.48 16.90
CA TYR A 61 2.54 -13.28 18.05
C TYR A 61 3.76 -13.99 18.66
N HIS A 62 4.60 -14.60 17.83
CA HIS A 62 5.84 -15.25 18.27
C HIS A 62 6.78 -14.24 18.93
N LEU A 63 7.01 -13.08 18.32
CA LEU A 63 7.80 -11.98 18.88
C LEU A 63 7.31 -11.59 20.29
N LYS A 64 6.02 -11.25 20.39
CA LYS A 64 5.42 -10.84 21.66
C LYS A 64 5.48 -11.93 22.72
N ARG A 65 5.32 -13.19 22.33
CA ARG A 65 5.40 -14.33 23.23
C ARG A 65 6.82 -14.57 23.73
N SER A 66 7.82 -14.47 22.85
CA SER A 66 9.24 -14.63 23.20
C SER A 66 9.70 -13.57 24.20
N PHE A 67 9.20 -12.34 24.07
CA PHE A 67 9.58 -11.23 24.97
C PHE A 67 8.73 -11.12 26.24
N LYS A 68 7.60 -11.84 26.34
CA LYS A 68 6.72 -11.77 27.51
C LYS A 68 7.40 -12.20 28.80
N PHE A 69 8.33 -13.15 28.72
CA PHE A 69 9.02 -13.75 29.86
C PHE A 69 10.48 -13.27 29.99
N CYS A 70 10.90 -12.29 29.20
CA CYS A 70 12.24 -11.74 29.32
C CYS A 70 12.37 -10.89 30.60
N PRO A 71 13.54 -10.94 31.26
CA PRO A 71 13.79 -10.14 32.45
C PRO A 71 13.74 -8.63 32.12
N VAL A 72 13.28 -7.85 33.09
CA VAL A 72 13.39 -6.39 33.06
C VAL A 72 14.86 -6.03 33.20
N LYS A 73 15.35 -5.11 32.36
CA LYS A 73 16.73 -4.63 32.47
C LYS A 73 16.87 -3.74 33.71
N THR A 74 17.72 -4.13 34.66
CA THR A 74 17.89 -3.46 35.95
C THR A 74 19.16 -2.61 36.04
N ASP A 75 20.13 -2.84 35.17
CA ASP A 75 21.43 -2.14 35.07
C ASP A 75 21.39 -0.90 34.17
N ILE A 76 20.22 -0.29 34.03
CA ILE A 76 20.10 1.00 33.33
C ILE A 76 20.59 2.08 34.28
N ASP A 77 21.51 2.90 33.79
CA ASP A 77 21.98 4.08 34.49
C ASP A 77 20.79 5.03 34.75
N GLN A 78 20.48 5.23 36.03
CA GLN A 78 19.31 6.00 36.45
C GLN A 78 19.43 7.47 36.04
N ASP A 79 20.63 8.04 36.08
CA ASP A 79 20.86 9.44 35.72
C ASP A 79 20.65 9.63 34.22
N ILE A 80 21.08 8.67 33.42
CA ILE A 80 20.81 8.64 31.97
C ILE A 80 19.32 8.48 31.69
N PHE A 81 18.64 7.59 32.40
CA PHE A 81 17.20 7.40 32.23
C PHE A 81 16.42 8.68 32.57
N LEU A 82 16.75 9.33 33.69
CA LEU A 82 16.15 10.62 34.09
C LEU A 82 16.44 11.72 33.08
N LYS A 83 17.67 11.77 32.55
CA LYS A 83 18.04 12.71 31.49
C LYS A 83 17.18 12.51 30.25
N VAL A 84 17.05 11.27 29.76
CA VAL A 84 16.19 10.96 28.60
C VAL A 84 14.72 11.27 28.90
N ALA A 85 14.24 10.98 30.12
CA ALA A 85 12.88 11.30 30.55
C ALA A 85 12.59 12.81 30.58
N SER A 86 13.61 13.64 30.79
CA SER A 86 13.50 15.11 30.71
C SER A 86 13.51 15.63 29.27
N GLU A 87 14.20 14.93 28.36
CA GLU A 87 14.29 15.29 26.94
C GLU A 87 13.08 14.80 26.12
N TYR A 88 12.45 13.70 26.55
CA TYR A 88 11.36 13.03 25.82
C TYR A 88 10.13 12.77 26.70
N LYS A 89 8.95 12.88 26.09
CA LYS A 89 7.71 12.45 26.73
C LYS A 89 7.61 10.93 26.75
N LEU A 90 8.01 10.31 27.87
CA LEU A 90 7.98 8.87 28.01
C LEU A 90 6.58 8.27 27.80
N PRO A 91 6.46 7.12 27.11
CA PRO A 91 5.21 6.38 27.01
C PRO A 91 4.76 5.87 28.38
N LYS A 92 3.48 6.02 28.71
CA LYS A 92 2.92 5.62 30.03
C LYS A 92 3.16 4.16 30.43
N ARG A 93 3.36 3.27 29.45
CA ARG A 93 3.54 1.83 29.64
C ARG A 93 4.86 1.33 29.06
N LEU A 94 5.87 2.21 29.01
CA LEU A 94 7.20 1.85 28.55
C LEU A 94 7.77 0.73 29.42
N LYS A 95 8.26 -0.33 28.78
CA LYS A 95 9.00 -1.41 29.44
C LYS A 95 10.39 -1.49 28.83
N ILE A 96 11.38 -1.81 29.64
CA ILE A 96 12.74 -2.06 29.17
C ILE A 96 13.15 -3.46 29.62
N ILE A 97 13.47 -4.31 28.66
CA ILE A 97 13.82 -5.71 28.89
C ILE A 97 15.18 -6.02 28.27
N GLU A 98 15.80 -7.10 28.73
CA GLU A 98 17.06 -7.59 28.19
C GLU A 98 16.92 -9.06 27.78
N THR A 99 17.52 -9.43 26.64
CA THR A 99 17.41 -10.79 26.11
C THR A 99 18.56 -11.15 25.18
N SER A 100 18.94 -12.43 25.18
CA SER A 100 19.88 -12.98 24.20
C SER A 100 19.24 -13.22 22.84
N ALA A 101 17.90 -13.14 22.73
CA ALA A 101 17.19 -13.41 21.49
C ALA A 101 17.37 -12.33 20.41
N VAL A 102 17.93 -11.17 20.77
CA VAL A 102 18.22 -10.05 19.86
C VAL A 102 19.70 -9.72 19.93
N SER A 103 20.26 -9.29 18.79
CA SER A 103 21.66 -8.86 18.67
C SER A 103 21.81 -7.33 18.64
N ILE A 104 20.72 -6.60 18.44
CA ILE A 104 20.65 -5.15 18.34
C ILE A 104 19.52 -4.67 19.26
N PRO A 105 19.65 -3.50 19.91
CA PRO A 105 18.54 -2.86 20.57
C PRO A 105 17.37 -2.60 19.62
N MET A 106 16.14 -2.66 20.13
CA MET A 106 14.96 -2.44 19.29
C MET A 106 13.72 -2.16 20.13
N ILE A 107 12.79 -1.41 19.56
CA ILE A 107 11.49 -1.13 20.14
C ILE A 107 10.36 -1.84 19.42
N PHE A 108 9.41 -2.39 20.18
CA PHE A 108 8.19 -2.97 19.61
C PHE A 108 6.95 -2.66 20.45
N GLY A 109 5.78 -2.72 19.81
CA GLY A 109 4.48 -2.50 20.45
C GLY A 109 3.88 -1.11 20.18
N PHE A 110 2.61 -1.08 19.78
CA PHE A 110 1.91 0.15 19.38
C PHE A 110 1.50 1.03 20.58
N VAL A 111 0.85 0.43 21.59
CA VAL A 111 0.26 1.17 22.73
C VAL A 111 1.13 1.08 23.99
N SER A 112 1.77 -0.07 24.18
CA SER A 112 2.67 -0.33 25.31
C SER A 112 4.05 -0.66 24.75
N PRO A 113 4.85 0.35 24.36
CA PRO A 113 6.14 0.10 23.75
C PRO A 113 7.08 -0.59 24.74
N THR A 114 7.86 -1.53 24.23
CA THR A 114 8.87 -2.26 24.98
C THR A 114 10.20 -2.13 24.24
N ILE A 115 11.18 -1.51 24.90
CA ILE A 115 12.56 -1.43 24.41
C ILE A 115 13.27 -2.70 24.85
N VAL A 116 13.91 -3.38 23.91
CA VAL A 116 14.64 -4.63 24.12
C VAL A 116 16.11 -4.36 23.93
N PHE A 117 16.91 -4.69 24.93
CA PHE A 117 18.36 -4.67 24.85
C PHE A 117 18.91 -6.07 24.58
N PRO A 118 19.95 -6.21 23.75
CA PRO A 118 20.74 -7.43 23.70
C PRO A 118 21.57 -7.56 24.99
N ILE A 119 21.85 -8.79 25.42
CA ILE A 119 22.75 -9.04 26.55
C ILE A 119 24.15 -8.56 26.15
N SER A 120 24.52 -7.36 26.61
CA SER A 120 25.85 -6.79 26.43
C SER A 120 26.06 -5.61 27.37
N ASN A 121 27.32 -5.35 27.71
CA ASN A 121 27.69 -4.22 28.55
C ASN A 121 27.64 -2.94 27.71
N PHE A 122 26.60 -2.14 27.90
CA PHE A 122 26.50 -0.79 27.36
C PHE A 122 27.02 0.21 28.39
N THR A 123 27.89 1.11 27.95
CA THR A 123 28.27 2.27 28.77
C THR A 123 27.07 3.23 28.94
N SER A 124 27.10 4.11 29.94
CA SER A 124 26.05 5.11 30.17
C SER A 124 25.76 5.97 28.92
N GLU A 125 26.81 6.34 28.16
CA GLU A 125 26.67 7.10 26.92
C GLU A 125 25.99 6.27 25.81
N GLU A 126 26.32 4.99 25.67
CA GLU A 126 25.67 4.11 24.71
C GLU A 126 24.21 3.82 25.08
N GLN A 127 23.91 3.65 26.37
CA GLN A 127 22.53 3.54 26.85
C GLN A 127 21.71 4.78 26.50
N TYR A 128 22.30 5.98 26.65
CA TYR A 128 21.67 7.23 26.23
C TYR A 128 21.36 7.23 24.73
N PHE A 129 22.31 6.81 23.88
CA PHE A 129 22.09 6.72 22.44
C PHE A 129 20.98 5.75 22.06
N VAL A 130 20.97 4.55 22.65
CA VAL A 130 19.93 3.55 22.41
C VAL A 130 18.56 4.07 22.82
N LEU A 131 18.42 4.57 24.05
CA LEU A 131 17.12 5.03 24.56
C LEU A 131 16.57 6.16 23.70
N ARG A 132 17.40 7.13 23.31
CA ARG A 132 16.98 8.22 22.42
C ARG A 132 16.56 7.72 21.04
N HIS A 133 17.36 6.84 20.44
CA HIS A 133 17.09 6.28 19.11
C HIS A 133 15.74 5.53 19.09
N GLU A 134 15.55 4.63 20.04
CA GLU A 134 14.35 3.80 20.13
C GLU A 134 13.10 4.61 20.51
N LEU A 135 13.21 5.61 21.38
CA LEU A 135 12.09 6.49 21.70
C LEU A 135 11.70 7.37 20.52
N GLU A 136 12.67 7.81 19.71
CA GLU A 136 12.39 8.59 18.50
C GLU A 136 11.56 7.77 17.49
N HIS A 137 11.88 6.47 17.30
CA HIS A 137 11.04 5.56 16.50
C HIS A 137 9.59 5.50 17.01
N TYR A 138 9.39 5.47 18.33
CA TYR A 138 8.06 5.48 18.92
C TYR A 138 7.32 6.80 18.66
N HIS A 139 7.98 7.94 18.86
CA HIS A 139 7.40 9.27 18.65
C HIS A 139 7.04 9.52 17.19
N ASN A 140 7.88 9.06 16.26
CA ASN A 140 7.63 9.16 14.81
C ASN A 140 6.59 8.15 14.30
N ARG A 141 6.11 7.26 15.18
CA ARG A 141 5.12 6.22 14.85
C ARG A 141 5.60 5.25 13.78
N ASP A 142 6.90 4.96 13.75
CA ASP A 142 7.53 4.15 12.70
C ASP A 142 6.97 2.73 12.66
N ILE A 143 6.56 2.19 13.80
CA ILE A 143 5.86 0.89 13.89
C ILE A 143 4.58 0.87 13.03
N TRP A 144 3.84 1.98 12.93
CA TRP A 144 2.63 2.08 12.11
C TRP A 144 2.96 2.13 10.62
N VAL A 145 3.99 2.90 10.25
CA VAL A 145 4.47 3.00 8.87
C VAL A 145 4.97 1.62 8.39
N LYS A 146 5.81 0.95 9.18
CA LYS A 146 6.31 -0.40 8.90
C LYS A 146 5.15 -1.40 8.76
N THR A 147 4.14 -1.32 9.63
CA THR A 147 2.96 -2.19 9.55
C THR A 147 2.15 -1.95 8.28
N LEU A 148 1.95 -0.69 7.88
CA LEU A 148 1.24 -0.37 6.64
C LEU A 148 1.97 -0.92 5.41
N ILE A 149 3.30 -0.81 5.37
CA ILE A 149 4.11 -1.34 4.28
C ILE A 149 4.00 -2.87 4.22
N GLU A 150 4.05 -3.56 5.35
CA GLU A 150 3.85 -5.01 5.38
C GLU A 150 2.45 -5.43 4.89
N LEU A 151 1.41 -4.65 5.21
CA LEU A 151 0.07 -4.88 4.67
C LEU A 151 0.05 -4.72 3.14
N ILE A 152 0.73 -3.69 2.61
CA ILE A 152 0.89 -3.51 1.16
C ILE A 152 1.64 -4.70 0.56
N CYS A 153 2.72 -5.18 1.19
CA CYS A 153 3.43 -6.37 0.75
C CYS A 153 2.55 -7.62 0.79
N ALA A 154 1.66 -7.77 1.77
CA ALA A 154 0.73 -8.89 1.83
C ALA A 154 -0.32 -8.85 0.72
N ILE A 155 -0.85 -7.67 0.40
CA ILE A 155 -1.85 -7.47 -0.68
C ILE A 155 -1.22 -7.72 -2.06
N TYR A 156 0.01 -7.25 -2.24
CA TYR A 156 0.76 -7.32 -3.49
C TYR A 156 1.93 -8.31 -3.39
N TRP A 157 1.73 -9.45 -2.73
CA TRP A 157 2.79 -10.43 -2.46
C TRP A 157 3.53 -10.91 -3.72
N TRP A 158 2.86 -10.89 -4.87
CA TRP A 158 3.40 -11.25 -6.18
C TRP A 158 4.26 -10.14 -6.82
N ASN A 159 4.17 -8.90 -6.33
CA ASN A 159 4.83 -7.75 -6.93
C ASN A 159 6.23 -7.55 -6.32
N PRO A 160 7.33 -7.69 -7.08
CA PRO A 160 8.68 -7.51 -6.54
C PRO A 160 8.96 -6.07 -6.04
N PHE A 161 8.30 -5.06 -6.60
CA PHE A 161 8.55 -3.66 -6.27
C PHE A 161 8.13 -3.28 -4.84
N VAL A 162 7.15 -3.98 -4.26
CA VAL A 162 6.74 -3.71 -2.86
C VAL A 162 7.82 -4.10 -1.86
N TYR A 163 8.64 -5.10 -2.17
CA TYR A 163 9.78 -5.47 -1.33
C TYR A 163 10.92 -4.44 -1.43
N ALA A 164 11.11 -3.84 -2.60
CA ALA A 164 12.03 -2.71 -2.76
C ALA A 164 11.54 -1.47 -1.99
N LEU A 165 10.23 -1.20 -2.04
CA LEU A 165 9.59 -0.15 -1.26
C LEU A 165 9.83 -0.36 0.24
N ARG A 166 9.63 -1.58 0.75
CA ARG A 166 9.91 -1.93 2.14
C ARG A 166 11.36 -1.61 2.52
N LYS A 167 12.30 -2.15 1.76
CA LYS A 167 13.74 -1.96 2.01
C LYS A 167 14.15 -0.48 2.02
N ARG A 168 13.60 0.32 1.09
CA ARG A 168 13.87 1.76 1.02
C ARG A 168 13.21 2.53 2.16
N SER A 169 11.99 2.16 2.52
CA SER A 169 11.27 2.80 3.62
C SER A 169 11.98 2.57 4.95
N ASP A 170 12.44 1.34 5.22
CA ASP A 170 13.20 1.03 6.44
C ASP A 170 14.46 1.92 6.54
N CYS A 171 15.24 2.00 5.45
CA CYS A 171 16.42 2.86 5.39
C CYS A 171 16.09 4.35 5.64
N ILE A 172 15.00 4.86 5.06
CA ILE A 172 14.55 6.25 5.26
C ILE A 172 14.16 6.49 6.73
N LEU A 173 13.47 5.54 7.37
CA LEU A 173 13.08 5.66 8.77
C LEU A 173 14.30 5.75 9.69
N GLU A 174 15.30 4.87 9.50
CA GLU A 174 16.56 4.93 10.27
C GLU A 174 17.30 6.26 10.07
N ILE A 175 17.41 6.73 8.82
CA ILE A 175 18.04 8.01 8.49
C ILE A 175 17.31 9.19 9.16
N ASN A 176 15.98 9.18 9.16
CA ASN A 176 15.18 10.23 9.77
C ASN A 176 15.38 10.28 11.29
N VAL A 177 15.45 9.12 11.95
CA VAL A 177 15.73 9.03 13.38
C VAL A 177 17.13 9.56 13.69
N ASP A 178 18.15 9.06 13.01
CA ASP A 178 19.55 9.50 13.17
C ASP A 178 19.67 11.01 13.02
N PHE A 179 18.97 11.58 12.03
CA PHE A 179 18.95 13.02 11.79
C PHE A 179 18.27 13.79 12.91
N SER A 180 17.10 13.32 13.34
CA SER A 180 16.29 13.98 14.37
C SER A 180 17.05 14.08 15.69
N ILE A 181 17.67 12.97 16.13
CA ILE A 181 18.37 12.92 17.40
C ILE A 181 19.69 13.69 17.37
N SER A 182 20.38 13.72 16.23
CA SER A 182 21.73 14.30 16.11
C SER A 182 21.75 15.78 15.67
N LYS A 183 20.60 16.35 15.31
CA LYS A 183 20.46 17.73 14.80
C LYS A 183 21.11 18.78 15.72
N THR A 184 20.97 18.65 17.03
CA THR A 184 21.46 19.62 18.02
C THR A 184 22.80 19.23 18.65
N TRP A 185 23.37 18.09 18.26
CA TRP A 185 24.60 17.58 18.86
C TRP A 185 25.85 18.23 18.26
N GLU A 186 26.85 18.43 19.11
CA GLU A 186 28.21 18.77 18.70
C GLU A 186 28.82 17.66 17.84
N GLU A 187 29.77 18.02 16.99
CA GLU A 187 30.43 17.09 16.07
C GLU A 187 31.09 15.90 16.79
N THR A 188 31.72 16.15 17.94
CA THR A 188 32.34 15.12 18.79
C THR A 188 31.32 14.08 19.25
N LYS A 189 30.14 14.51 19.68
CA LYS A 189 29.05 13.62 20.10
C LYS A 189 28.47 12.83 18.92
N ARG A 190 28.35 13.44 17.73
CA ARG A 190 27.95 12.73 16.51
C ARG A 190 28.95 11.64 16.12
N LEU A 191 30.26 11.88 16.26
CA LEU A 191 31.30 10.90 15.98
C LEU A 191 31.20 9.69 16.92
N ARG A 192 31.00 9.93 18.23
CA ARG A 192 30.80 8.87 19.21
C ARG A 192 29.54 8.04 18.92
N TYR A 193 28.45 8.71 18.57
CA TYR A 193 27.22 8.03 18.17
C TYR A 193 27.41 7.16 16.92
N LEU A 194 28.11 7.67 15.91
CA LEU A 194 28.43 6.91 14.71
C LEU A 194 29.32 5.69 15.01
N GLN A 195 30.31 5.85 15.89
CA GLN A 195 31.16 4.75 16.34
C GLN A 195 30.32 3.68 17.06
N PHE A 196 29.38 4.11 17.89
CA PHE A 196 28.40 3.23 18.54
C PHE A 196 27.54 2.47 17.52
N LEU A 197 26.99 3.14 16.50
CA LEU A 197 26.22 2.51 15.42
C LEU A 197 27.05 1.46 14.67
N LEU A 198 28.29 1.80 14.32
CA LEU A 198 29.19 0.91 13.59
C LEU A 198 29.59 -0.31 14.42
N ASN A 199 29.83 -0.14 15.71
CA ASN A 199 30.10 -1.25 16.64
C ASN A 199 28.87 -2.15 16.80
N THR A 200 27.68 -1.57 16.91
CA THR A 200 26.42 -2.32 17.00
C THR A 200 26.14 -3.11 15.71
N TYR A 201 26.38 -2.50 14.55
CA TYR A 201 26.30 -3.18 13.26
C TYR A 201 27.31 -4.32 13.11
N LYS A 202 28.56 -4.13 13.56
CA LYS A 202 29.57 -5.21 13.56
C LYS A 202 29.15 -6.38 14.45
N LYS A 203 28.67 -6.10 15.67
CA LYS A 203 28.19 -7.13 16.60
C LYS A 203 27.03 -7.92 16.01
N SER A 204 26.10 -7.26 15.31
CA SER A 204 24.96 -7.94 14.69
C SER A 204 25.36 -8.87 13.54
N ARG A 205 26.40 -8.50 12.77
CA ARG A 205 26.95 -9.31 11.68
C ARG A 205 27.68 -10.56 12.14
N LEU A 206 28.36 -10.48 13.28
CA LEU A 206 29.11 -11.59 13.85
C LEU A 206 28.23 -12.56 14.63
N SER A 207 26.98 -12.19 14.95
CA SER A 207 26.04 -13.06 15.63
C SER A 207 25.44 -14.10 14.68
N THR A 208 25.74 -15.38 14.92
CA THR A 208 25.23 -16.55 14.18
C THR A 208 23.76 -16.90 14.51
N GLN A 209 23.13 -16.18 15.43
CA GLN A 209 21.79 -16.53 15.93
C GLN A 209 20.69 -16.18 14.93
N LYS A 210 19.70 -17.07 14.76
CA LYS A 210 18.46 -16.81 14.02
C LYS A 210 17.67 -15.73 14.76
N ILE A 211 17.79 -14.50 14.27
CA ILE A 211 17.33 -13.28 14.93
C ILE A 211 15.80 -13.30 15.05
N ILE A 212 15.30 -13.09 16.27
CA ILE A 212 13.90 -12.72 16.50
C ILE A 212 13.78 -11.24 16.13
N HIS A 213 13.45 -11.00 14.86
CA HIS A 213 13.41 -9.67 14.24
C HIS A 213 12.27 -8.82 14.81
N GLY A 214 12.57 -7.92 15.75
CA GLY A 214 11.53 -7.09 16.35
C GLY A 214 11.35 -5.70 15.74
N THR A 215 11.76 -5.53 14.49
CA THR A 215 10.98 -4.71 13.56
C THR A 215 10.67 -5.58 12.36
N LEU A 216 9.46 -5.49 11.84
CA LEU A 216 8.94 -6.23 10.68
C LEU A 216 9.81 -6.16 9.40
N GLY A 217 10.92 -5.43 9.39
CA GLY A 217 11.89 -5.41 8.30
C GLY A 217 12.81 -6.63 8.33
N VAL A 218 12.75 -7.40 7.26
CA VAL A 218 13.84 -8.29 6.83
C VAL A 218 15.08 -7.41 6.65
N ILE A 219 16.01 -7.41 7.62
CA ILE A 219 17.37 -6.93 7.35
C ILE A 219 18.06 -8.02 6.55
N ASP A 220 17.91 -7.87 5.23
CA ASP A 220 18.72 -8.52 4.23
C ASP A 220 20.20 -8.27 4.56
N SER A 221 20.88 -9.35 4.93
CA SER A 221 22.30 -9.38 5.32
C SER A 221 23.25 -9.00 4.17
N ASN A 222 22.81 -8.28 3.15
CA ASN A 222 23.63 -7.88 2.01
C ASN A 222 23.77 -6.36 1.84
N ASN A 223 23.36 -5.58 2.85
CA ASN A 223 23.18 -4.13 2.70
C ASN A 223 24.33 -3.25 3.25
N GLN A 224 25.49 -3.25 2.60
CA GLN A 224 26.52 -2.23 2.81
C GLN A 224 26.07 -0.76 2.56
N PRO A 225 25.11 -0.41 1.67
CA PRO A 225 24.82 0.99 1.38
C PRO A 225 24.04 1.74 2.48
N GLU A 226 23.41 1.05 3.42
CA GLU A 226 22.54 1.68 4.43
C GLU A 226 23.36 2.38 5.52
N ILE A 227 24.37 1.70 6.09
CA ILE A 227 25.25 2.31 7.11
C ILE A 227 26.08 3.46 6.53
N VAL A 228 26.44 3.38 5.25
CA VAL A 228 27.14 4.45 4.53
C VAL A 228 26.25 5.67 4.36
N GLN A 229 24.97 5.48 4.00
CA GLN A 229 24.03 6.61 3.91
C GLN A 229 23.79 7.29 5.26
N ARG A 230 23.70 6.52 6.35
CA ARG A 230 23.62 7.06 7.72
C ARG A 230 24.87 7.88 8.07
N PHE A 231 26.06 7.40 7.71
CA PHE A 231 27.32 8.14 7.87
C PHE A 231 27.32 9.47 7.10
N GLU A 232 27.01 9.42 5.80
CA GLU A 232 27.00 10.61 4.92
C GLU A 232 25.99 11.67 5.40
N LEU A 233 24.90 11.24 6.03
CA LEU A 233 23.88 12.15 6.54
C LEU A 233 24.30 12.82 7.85
N LEU A 234 24.97 12.09 8.75
CA LEU A 234 25.48 12.61 10.02
C LEU A 234 26.64 13.58 9.82
N PHE A 235 27.42 13.40 8.74
CA PHE A 235 28.53 14.26 8.33
C PHE A 235 28.35 14.70 6.88
N PRO A 236 27.42 15.64 6.62
CA PRO A 236 27.21 16.11 5.27
C PRO A 236 28.48 16.82 4.78
N ARG A 237 29.23 16.17 3.89
CA ARG A 237 30.07 16.90 2.93
C ARG A 237 29.15 17.83 2.16
N GLU A 238 29.60 19.07 1.92
CA GLU A 238 28.83 20.14 1.26
C GLU A 238 27.80 19.59 0.26
N ARG A 239 26.52 19.70 0.61
CA ARG A 239 25.46 19.07 -0.20
C ARG A 239 25.27 19.87 -1.48
N PRO A 240 25.09 19.25 -2.66
CA PRO A 240 24.32 19.89 -3.70
C PRO A 240 22.91 20.11 -3.13
N ARG A 241 22.50 21.38 -2.97
CA ARG A 241 21.11 21.72 -2.68
C ARG A 241 20.26 21.15 -3.82
N TYR A 242 19.59 20.02 -3.60
CA TYR A 242 18.49 19.64 -4.47
C TYR A 242 17.47 20.77 -4.39
N SER A 243 17.42 21.57 -5.46
CA SER A 243 16.53 22.72 -5.53
C SER A 243 15.10 22.22 -5.31
N ASN A 244 14.29 22.97 -4.55
CA ASN A 244 12.85 22.72 -4.40
C ASN A 244 12.17 22.48 -5.76
N ILE A 245 12.76 23.02 -6.84
CA ILE A 245 12.40 22.76 -8.24
C ILE A 245 12.42 21.27 -8.63
N ARG A 246 13.39 20.46 -8.21
CA ARG A 246 13.45 19.03 -8.58
C ARG A 246 12.34 18.24 -7.88
N ILE A 247 12.06 18.56 -6.62
CA ILE A 247 10.96 17.96 -5.86
C ILE A 247 9.63 18.35 -6.49
N PHE A 248 9.47 19.62 -6.86
CA PHE A 248 8.29 20.14 -7.55
C PHE A 248 8.08 19.50 -8.92
N ILE A 249 9.14 19.30 -9.72
CA ILE A 249 9.05 18.60 -11.00
C ILE A 249 8.62 17.14 -10.79
N ALA A 250 9.20 16.44 -9.80
CA ALA A 250 8.83 15.06 -9.51
C ALA A 250 7.38 14.93 -9.03
N SER A 251 6.89 15.85 -8.20
CA SER A 251 5.50 15.84 -7.73
C SER A 251 4.53 16.13 -8.87
N ILE A 252 4.84 17.08 -9.76
CA ILE A 252 4.06 17.33 -10.98
C ILE A 252 4.03 16.09 -11.86
N MET A 253 5.19 15.47 -12.13
CA MET A 253 5.24 14.24 -12.93
C MET A 253 4.35 13.13 -12.34
N SER A 254 4.43 12.92 -11.03
CA SER A 254 3.60 11.92 -10.34
C SER A 254 2.10 12.24 -10.46
N ALA A 255 1.72 13.51 -10.30
CA ALA A 255 0.34 13.95 -10.46
C ALA A 255 -0.16 13.77 -11.90
N VAL A 256 0.67 14.09 -12.90
CA VAL A 256 0.36 13.88 -14.32
C VAL A 256 0.18 12.40 -14.63
N ILE A 257 1.04 11.52 -14.12
CA ILE A 257 0.92 10.07 -14.30
C ILE A 257 -0.40 9.55 -13.70
N LEU A 258 -0.76 10.01 -12.50
CA LEU A 258 -2.03 9.66 -11.85
C LEU A 258 -3.23 10.14 -12.67
N ILE A 259 -3.24 11.40 -13.09
CA ILE A 259 -4.33 11.97 -13.90
C ILE A 259 -4.45 11.21 -15.22
N PHE A 260 -3.33 10.94 -15.89
CA PHE A 260 -3.31 10.19 -17.15
C PHE A 260 -3.83 8.76 -16.99
N SER A 261 -3.49 8.10 -15.87
CA SER A 261 -3.99 6.76 -15.53
C SER A 261 -5.52 6.69 -15.42
N PHE A 262 -6.20 7.80 -15.10
CA PHE A 262 -7.67 7.87 -15.03
C PHE A 262 -8.31 8.57 -16.24
N SER A 263 -7.53 9.29 -17.04
CA SER A 263 -8.02 10.02 -18.21
C SER A 263 -8.15 9.14 -19.44
N CYS A 264 -7.35 8.08 -19.56
CA CYS A 264 -7.39 7.14 -20.67
C CYS A 264 -7.89 5.78 -20.17
N VAL A 265 -9.17 5.47 -20.41
CA VAL A 265 -9.73 4.16 -20.07
C VAL A 265 -9.95 3.39 -21.36
N ILE A 266 -9.27 2.26 -21.52
CA ILE A 266 -9.46 1.41 -22.70
C ILE A 266 -10.55 0.39 -22.37
N GLN A 267 -11.67 0.41 -23.11
CA GLN A 267 -12.78 -0.52 -22.91
C GLN A 267 -12.84 -1.54 -24.06
N PRO A 268 -13.16 -2.82 -23.78
CA PRO A 268 -13.47 -3.78 -24.83
C PRO A 268 -14.79 -3.39 -25.51
N GLN A 269 -14.77 -3.29 -26.84
CA GLN A 269 -16.00 -3.18 -27.61
C GLN A 269 -16.49 -4.59 -27.95
N TYR A 270 -17.59 -5.02 -27.33
CA TYR A 270 -18.24 -6.27 -27.70
C TYR A 270 -19.14 -6.00 -28.91
N SER A 271 -18.93 -6.75 -29.99
CA SER A 271 -19.93 -6.83 -31.05
C SER A 271 -21.12 -7.65 -30.52
N LEU A 272 -22.34 -7.18 -30.79
CA LEU A 272 -23.55 -7.94 -30.53
C LEU A 272 -23.42 -9.31 -31.21
N PRO A 273 -23.72 -10.43 -30.51
CA PRO A 273 -23.63 -11.75 -31.12
C PRO A 273 -24.65 -11.86 -32.26
N SER A 274 -24.18 -12.18 -33.47
CA SER A 274 -24.98 -12.31 -34.70
C SER A 274 -26.05 -13.41 -34.61
N ASP A 275 -25.91 -14.32 -33.64
CA ASP A 275 -26.65 -15.59 -33.62
C ASP A 275 -27.93 -15.53 -32.74
N ARG A 276 -28.36 -14.33 -32.32
CA ARG A 276 -29.62 -14.08 -31.59
C ARG A 276 -30.46 -12.98 -32.25
N GLU A 277 -30.69 -13.10 -33.56
CA GLU A 277 -31.74 -12.35 -34.25
C GLU A 277 -32.96 -13.27 -34.39
N PRO A 278 -34.01 -13.04 -33.57
CA PRO A 278 -35.15 -12.28 -34.10
C PRO A 278 -35.74 -11.21 -33.17
N ASP A 279 -35.37 -11.15 -31.88
CA ASP A 279 -36.13 -10.38 -30.87
C ASP A 279 -35.44 -9.13 -30.31
N LEU A 280 -34.20 -8.84 -30.74
CA LEU A 280 -33.45 -7.66 -30.28
C LEU A 280 -33.46 -6.56 -31.34
N VAL A 281 -34.49 -5.72 -31.32
CA VAL A 281 -34.53 -4.49 -32.14
C VAL A 281 -33.89 -3.36 -31.35
N ALA A 282 -32.73 -2.87 -31.80
CA ALA A 282 -32.12 -1.67 -31.24
C ALA A 282 -33.09 -0.49 -31.41
N LEU A 283 -33.32 0.28 -30.35
CA LEU A 283 -34.11 1.52 -30.38
C LEU A 283 -33.29 2.60 -31.09
N THR A 284 -33.50 2.71 -32.40
CA THR A 284 -32.87 3.72 -33.26
C THR A 284 -33.96 4.58 -33.89
N PRO A 285 -33.65 5.79 -34.39
CA PRO A 285 -34.62 6.65 -35.05
C PRO A 285 -35.35 5.98 -36.22
N ASP A 286 -34.72 4.99 -36.85
CA ASP A 286 -35.25 4.26 -38.00
C ASP A 286 -36.19 3.12 -37.58
N THR A 287 -36.02 2.56 -36.39
CA THR A 287 -36.74 1.37 -35.91
C THR A 287 -37.86 1.70 -34.92
N ALA A 288 -37.77 2.83 -34.23
CA ALA A 288 -38.72 3.21 -33.19
C ALA A 288 -39.13 4.69 -33.29
N TYR A 289 -40.35 5.00 -32.86
CA TYR A 289 -40.87 6.37 -32.74
C TYR A 289 -41.68 6.53 -31.47
N LEU A 290 -41.82 7.77 -31.01
CA LEU A 290 -42.58 8.14 -29.83
C LEU A 290 -43.91 8.76 -30.25
N VAL A 291 -45.01 8.43 -29.58
CA VAL A 291 -46.30 9.10 -29.73
C VAL A 291 -46.62 9.85 -28.46
N LYS A 292 -46.86 11.16 -28.57
CA LYS A 292 -47.20 11.99 -27.41
C LYS A 292 -48.65 11.76 -26.99
N MET A 293 -48.86 11.37 -25.74
CA MET A 293 -50.19 11.20 -25.14
C MET A 293 -50.75 12.53 -24.57
N PRO A 294 -52.08 12.66 -24.46
CA PRO A 294 -52.74 13.86 -23.91
C PRO A 294 -52.39 14.17 -22.45
N ASP A 295 -51.95 13.16 -21.70
CA ASP A 295 -51.55 13.25 -20.29
C ASP A 295 -50.08 13.70 -20.10
N GLY A 296 -49.37 13.99 -21.19
CA GLY A 296 -47.98 14.42 -21.19
C GLY A 296 -46.95 13.28 -21.20
N GLN A 297 -47.39 12.01 -21.26
CA GLN A 297 -46.51 10.85 -21.40
C GLN A 297 -46.21 10.54 -22.88
N TYR A 298 -45.21 9.69 -23.14
CA TYR A 298 -44.85 9.26 -24.48
C TYR A 298 -44.95 7.74 -24.60
N ASP A 299 -45.67 7.26 -25.62
CA ASP A 299 -45.70 5.86 -25.99
C ASP A 299 -44.58 5.53 -26.96
N VAL A 300 -43.79 4.51 -26.65
CA VAL A 300 -42.73 4.01 -27.51
C VAL A 300 -43.32 2.95 -28.44
N TYR A 301 -43.23 3.18 -29.74
CA TYR A 301 -43.64 2.24 -30.78
C TYR A 301 -42.43 1.75 -31.58
N LEU A 302 -42.39 0.45 -31.86
CA LEU A 302 -41.51 -0.15 -32.84
C LEU A 302 -42.24 -0.23 -34.18
N HIS A 303 -41.58 0.15 -35.28
CA HIS A 303 -42.18 0.08 -36.62
C HIS A 303 -42.68 -1.33 -36.97
N ASN A 304 -41.99 -2.38 -36.48
CA ASN A 304 -42.26 -3.77 -36.85
C ASN A 304 -43.08 -4.55 -35.79
N ALA A 305 -43.17 -4.06 -34.56
CA ALA A 305 -43.76 -4.81 -33.43
C ALA A 305 -44.88 -4.06 -32.68
N GLY A 306 -45.14 -2.80 -33.04
CA GLY A 306 -46.18 -2.00 -32.40
C GLY A 306 -45.76 -1.42 -31.05
N TYR A 307 -46.73 -1.22 -30.16
CA TYR A 307 -46.53 -0.58 -28.86
C TYR A 307 -45.57 -1.39 -27.97
N LEU A 308 -44.57 -0.73 -27.40
CA LEU A 308 -43.58 -1.33 -26.51
C LEU A 308 -43.85 -0.98 -25.04
N THR A 309 -43.90 0.32 -24.72
CA THR A 309 -44.04 0.81 -23.33
C THR A 309 -44.36 2.31 -23.31
N THR A 310 -44.89 2.82 -22.20
CA THR A 310 -45.12 4.25 -21.95
C THR A 310 -44.02 4.80 -21.04
N ILE A 311 -43.41 5.92 -21.42
CA ILE A 311 -42.36 6.62 -20.67
C ILE A 311 -42.82 8.01 -20.23
N LYS A 312 -42.34 8.45 -19.07
CA LYS A 312 -42.65 9.78 -18.50
C LYS A 312 -41.60 10.85 -18.79
N GLY A 313 -40.44 10.47 -19.35
CA GLY A 313 -39.32 11.39 -19.60
C GLY A 313 -38.42 10.94 -20.75
N LEU A 314 -37.81 11.91 -21.43
CA LEU A 314 -36.91 11.71 -22.57
C LEU A 314 -35.45 11.57 -22.11
N GLU A 315 -35.16 10.50 -21.38
CA GLU A 315 -33.78 10.13 -21.03
C GLU A 315 -33.19 9.19 -22.10
N GLU A 316 -31.86 9.11 -22.20
CA GLU A 316 -31.19 8.12 -23.07
C GLU A 316 -31.66 6.70 -22.67
N PRO A 317 -32.09 5.85 -23.62
CA PRO A 317 -31.87 5.91 -25.08
C PRO A 317 -32.99 6.58 -25.92
N TYR A 318 -34.03 7.16 -25.31
CA TYR A 318 -35.23 7.64 -26.02
C TYR A 318 -35.13 9.07 -26.56
N LYS A 319 -34.12 9.82 -26.11
CA LYS A 319 -33.94 11.25 -26.40
C LYS A 319 -33.86 11.59 -27.90
N ASN A 320 -33.33 10.67 -28.70
CA ASN A 320 -33.07 10.89 -30.13
C ASN A 320 -34.12 10.24 -31.04
N LEU A 321 -35.21 9.69 -30.48
CA LEU A 321 -36.26 9.05 -31.27
C LEU A 321 -37.24 10.08 -31.86
N PRO A 322 -37.72 9.88 -33.10
CA PRO A 322 -38.69 10.77 -33.73
C PRO A 322 -40.03 10.75 -32.98
N ILE A 323 -40.60 11.93 -32.73
CA ILE A 323 -41.91 12.08 -32.08
C ILE A 323 -42.97 12.30 -33.16
N LYS A 324 -44.00 11.45 -33.19
CA LYS A 324 -45.18 11.59 -34.06
C LYS A 324 -46.39 12.06 -33.24
N GLU A 325 -47.19 12.95 -33.82
CA GLU A 325 -48.49 13.32 -33.26
C GLU A 325 -49.53 12.27 -33.63
N ARG A 326 -50.48 12.01 -32.73
CA ARG A 326 -51.54 11.03 -32.94
C ARG A 326 -52.51 11.59 -33.99
N GLU A 327 -52.50 11.05 -35.21
CA GLU A 327 -53.55 11.37 -36.19
C GLU A 327 -54.90 10.81 -35.71
N GLU A 328 -55.85 11.70 -35.45
CA GLU A 328 -57.24 11.34 -35.19
C GLU A 328 -57.86 10.78 -36.49
N ARG A 329 -58.06 9.45 -36.55
CA ARG A 329 -58.97 8.88 -37.55
C ARG A 329 -60.39 9.31 -37.22
N LYS A 330 -60.94 10.21 -38.03
CA LYS A 330 -62.37 10.55 -38.09
C LYS A 330 -63.24 9.34 -38.42
#